data_AF-A0A7V8VI59-F1
#
_entry.id   AF-A0A7V8VI59-F1
#
_cell.length_a   1.000
_cell.length_b   1.000
_cell.length_c   1.000
_cell.angle_alpha   90.00
_cell.angle_beta   90.00
_cell.angle_gamma   90.00
#
_symmetry.space_group_name_H-M   'P 1'
#
loop_
_entity.id
_entity.type
_entity.pdbx_description
1 polymer ?
#
loop_
_entity_poly.entity_id
_entity_poly.type
_entity_poly.pdbx_seq_one_letter_code
_entity_poly.pdbx_strand_id
1 'polypeptide(L)'
;MEESNEIAAAKAELYADAEQIYERARHEVTIERKDGSEQRYAATRFKQQIDRGRSDGTIVSTVAHIVRRRTVGFGHLEAAKRPDLMLEVLILDESKSYHRLFSPTTIEIARERMEEYRRRNPG
;
A
#
# COMPACT_ATOMS: atom_id res chain seq x y z
N MET A 1 -29.27 -0.88 -1.13
CA MET A 1 -28.57 0.19 -1.87
C MET A 1 -27.62 -0.50 -2.81
N GLU A 2 -27.88 -0.39 -4.11
CA GLU A 2 -27.04 -0.94 -5.17
C GLU A 2 -25.77 -0.06 -5.26
N GLU A 3 -24.59 -0.67 -5.11
CA GLU A 3 -23.33 0.06 -5.28
C GLU A 3 -23.21 0.47 -6.75
N SER A 4 -22.93 1.75 -7.01
CA SER A 4 -22.74 2.22 -8.38
C SER A 4 -21.62 1.43 -9.05
N ASN A 5 -21.84 1.02 -10.31
CA ASN A 5 -20.86 0.27 -11.10
C ASN A 5 -19.49 0.96 -11.15
N GLU A 6 -19.46 2.29 -11.11
CA GLU A 6 -18.22 3.07 -11.04
C GLU A 6 -17.44 2.85 -9.74
N ILE A 7 -18.14 2.73 -8.60
CA ILE A 7 -17.50 2.50 -7.29
C ILE A 7 -16.95 1.08 -7.24
N ALA A 8 -17.70 0.10 -7.76
CA ALA A 8 -17.25 -1.27 -7.87
C ALA A 8 -15.99 -1.38 -8.77
N ALA A 9 -15.99 -0.70 -9.92
CA ALA A 9 -14.84 -0.66 -10.83
C ALA A 9 -13.62 -0.01 -10.16
N ALA A 10 -13.79 1.12 -9.47
CA ALA A 10 -12.72 1.78 -8.74
C ALA A 10 -12.15 0.89 -7.61
N LYS A 11 -12.99 0.17 -6.87
CA LYS A 11 -12.54 -0.80 -5.86
C LYS A 11 -11.76 -1.96 -6.48
N ALA A 12 -12.17 -2.44 -7.66
CA ALA A 12 -11.46 -3.48 -8.39
C ALA A 12 -10.08 -3.00 -8.89
N GLU A 13 -10.01 -1.77 -9.40
CA GLU A 13 -8.76 -1.11 -9.79
C GLU A 13 -7.81 -0.97 -8.58
N LEU A 14 -8.31 -0.48 -7.44
CA LEU A 14 -7.51 -0.36 -6.21
C LEU A 14 -6.91 -1.71 -5.78
N TYR A 15 -7.71 -2.78 -5.86
CA TYR A 15 -7.21 -4.10 -5.54
C TYR A 15 -6.10 -4.54 -6.49
N ALA A 16 -6.29 -4.36 -7.80
CA ALA A 16 -5.32 -4.75 -8.82
C ALA A 16 -3.98 -4.02 -8.62
N ASP A 17 -4.03 -2.70 -8.36
CA ASP A 17 -2.82 -1.91 -8.13
C ASP A 17 -2.14 -2.26 -6.80
N ALA A 18 -2.90 -2.54 -5.74
CA ALA A 18 -2.35 -3.02 -4.47
C ALA A 18 -1.70 -4.41 -4.59
N GLU A 19 -2.29 -5.30 -5.38
CA GLU A 19 -1.72 -6.61 -5.71
C GLU A 19 -0.46 -6.47 -6.56
N GLN A 20 -0.44 -5.53 -7.51
CA GLN A 20 0.77 -5.24 -8.29
C GLN A 20 1.91 -4.74 -7.41
N ILE A 21 1.64 -3.85 -6.44
CA ILE A 21 2.64 -3.45 -5.45
C ILE A 21 3.18 -4.65 -4.67
N TYR A 22 2.30 -5.57 -4.22
CA TYR A 22 2.73 -6.78 -3.53
C TYR A 22 3.68 -7.63 -4.38
N GLU A 23 3.30 -7.93 -5.62
CA GLU A 23 4.12 -8.78 -6.48
C GLU A 23 5.45 -8.11 -6.83
N ARG A 24 5.45 -6.82 -7.15
CA ARG A 24 6.69 -6.06 -7.38
C ARG A 24 7.59 -6.06 -6.15
N ALA A 25 7.04 -5.80 -4.97
CA ALA A 25 7.80 -5.85 -3.73
C ALA A 25 8.40 -7.23 -3.48
N ARG A 26 7.65 -8.30 -3.78
CA ARG A 26 8.12 -9.67 -3.63
C ARG A 26 9.27 -10.04 -4.56
N HIS A 27 9.25 -9.51 -5.78
CA HIS A 27 10.26 -9.82 -6.80
C HIS A 27 11.47 -8.89 -6.76
N GLU A 28 11.26 -7.63 -6.41
CA GLU A 28 12.26 -6.57 -6.56
C GLU A 28 12.96 -6.23 -5.24
N VAL A 29 12.39 -6.57 -4.08
CA VAL A 29 12.96 -6.22 -2.77
C VAL A 29 13.56 -7.44 -2.09
N THR A 30 14.80 -7.27 -1.65
CA THR A 30 15.52 -8.20 -0.78
C THR A 30 15.71 -7.56 0.58
N ILE A 31 15.51 -8.33 1.65
CA ILE A 31 15.71 -7.90 3.03
C ILE A 31 16.73 -8.80 3.71
N GLU A 32 17.49 -8.22 4.63
CA GLU A 32 18.41 -8.97 5.49
C GLU A 32 17.63 -9.67 6.61
N ARG A 33 18.01 -10.92 6.90
CA ARG A 33 17.53 -11.70 8.03
C ARG A 33 18.37 -11.41 9.27
N LYS A 34 17.88 -11.87 10.43
CA LYS A 34 18.58 -11.74 11.72
C LYS A 34 19.94 -12.46 11.74
N ASP A 35 20.15 -13.43 10.87
CA ASP A 35 21.39 -14.19 10.72
C ASP A 35 22.35 -13.59 9.67
N GLY A 36 22.04 -12.40 9.13
CA GLY A 36 22.82 -11.73 8.09
C GLY A 36 22.59 -12.28 6.68
N SER A 37 21.75 -13.31 6.50
CA SER A 37 21.41 -13.83 5.18
C SER A 37 20.36 -12.98 4.48
N GLU A 38 20.38 -12.96 3.14
CA GLU A 38 19.39 -12.24 2.35
C GLU A 38 18.18 -13.12 2.01
N GLN A 39 16.98 -12.53 2.01
CA GLN A 39 15.77 -13.16 1.50
C GLN A 39 14.90 -12.19 0.72
N ARG A 40 14.10 -12.71 -0.20
CA ARG A 40 13.05 -11.93 -0.85
C ARG A 40 12.03 -11.46 0.18
N TYR A 41 11.63 -10.20 0.07
CA TYR A 41 10.56 -9.65 0.88
C TYR A 41 9.25 -10.36 0.55
N ALA A 42 8.48 -10.76 1.55
CA ALA A 42 7.19 -11.41 1.35
C ALA A 42 6.18 -10.90 2.37
N ALA A 43 5.39 -9.90 1.96
CA ALA A 43 4.38 -9.28 2.81
C ALA A 43 3.10 -10.14 2.89
N THR A 44 3.20 -11.39 3.32
CA THR A 44 2.09 -12.36 3.28
C THR A 44 0.85 -11.89 4.05
N ARG A 45 1.04 -11.26 5.22
CA ARG A 45 -0.06 -10.65 6.00
C ARG A 45 -0.73 -9.50 5.26
N PHE A 46 0.03 -8.72 4.51
CA PHE A 46 -0.52 -7.66 3.67
C PHE A 46 -1.39 -8.25 2.55
N LYS A 47 -0.87 -9.26 1.82
CA LYS A 47 -1.64 -9.96 0.77
C LYS A 47 -2.96 -10.53 1.31
N GLN A 48 -2.90 -11.22 2.44
CA GLN A 48 -4.09 -11.77 3.10
C GLN A 48 -5.11 -10.69 3.46
N GLN A 49 -4.66 -9.51 3.94
CA GLN A 49 -5.54 -8.41 4.28
C GLN A 49 -6.24 -7.83 3.04
N ILE A 50 -5.52 -7.58 1.94
CA ILE A 50 -6.14 -7.02 0.72
C ILE A 50 -7.07 -8.03 0.03
N ASP A 51 -6.74 -9.32 0.05
CA ASP A 51 -7.60 -10.37 -0.51
C ASP A 51 -8.91 -10.50 0.26
N ARG A 52 -8.83 -10.43 1.59
CA ARG A 52 -10.01 -10.38 2.45
C ARG A 52 -10.80 -9.09 2.24
N GLY A 53 -10.12 -7.95 2.19
CA GLY A 53 -10.75 -6.65 1.94
C GLY A 53 -11.51 -6.61 0.62
N ARG A 54 -10.98 -7.23 -0.45
CA ARG A 54 -11.68 -7.41 -1.72
C ARG A 54 -12.92 -8.28 -1.55
N SER A 55 -12.76 -9.46 -0.95
CA SER A 55 -13.85 -10.44 -0.79
C SER A 55 -15.01 -9.89 0.05
N ASP A 56 -14.68 -9.12 1.10
CA ASP A 56 -15.64 -8.51 2.02
C ASP A 56 -16.19 -7.17 1.49
N GLY A 57 -15.73 -6.67 0.33
CA GLY A 57 -16.14 -5.38 -0.24
C GLY A 57 -15.59 -4.14 0.51
N THR A 58 -14.62 -4.34 1.40
CA THR A 58 -14.03 -3.36 2.32
C THR A 58 -12.62 -2.89 1.93
N ILE A 59 -12.16 -3.17 0.71
CA ILE A 59 -10.78 -2.89 0.27
C ILE A 59 -10.28 -1.47 0.56
N VAL A 60 -11.11 -0.45 0.38
CA VAL A 60 -10.75 0.95 0.65
C VAL A 60 -10.43 1.17 2.14
N SER A 61 -11.28 0.68 3.05
CA SER A 61 -11.05 0.82 4.49
C SER A 61 -9.89 -0.06 4.96
N THR A 62 -9.68 -1.23 4.34
CA THR A 62 -8.50 -2.06 4.57
C THR A 62 -7.20 -1.33 4.22
N VAL A 63 -7.10 -0.75 3.02
CA VAL A 63 -5.91 -0.01 2.58
C VAL A 63 -5.67 1.21 3.48
N ALA A 64 -6.73 1.98 3.78
CA ALA A 64 -6.65 3.12 4.68
C ALA A 64 -6.14 2.72 6.08
N HIS A 65 -6.60 1.58 6.60
CA HIS A 65 -6.16 1.06 7.89
C HIS A 65 -4.69 0.64 7.89
N ILE A 66 -4.22 0.01 6.81
CA ILE A 66 -2.81 -0.37 6.65
C ILE A 66 -1.94 0.88 6.63
N VAL A 67 -2.34 1.92 5.87
CA VAL A 67 -1.61 3.20 5.81
C VAL A 67 -1.73 4.02 7.10
N ARG A 68 -2.70 3.77 7.97
CA ARG A 68 -2.69 4.40 9.31
C ARG A 68 -1.69 3.74 10.25
N ARG A 69 -1.38 2.46 10.06
CA ARG A 69 -0.48 1.70 10.94
C ARG A 69 0.94 1.72 10.41
N ARG A 70 1.91 2.08 11.25
CA ARG A 70 3.32 1.99 10.85
C ARG A 70 3.74 0.54 11.02
N THR A 71 3.65 -0.24 9.95
CA THR A 71 3.94 -1.69 10.01
C THR A 71 5.43 -1.96 9.80
N VAL A 72 5.89 -3.12 10.25
CA VAL A 72 7.26 -3.58 9.97
C VAL A 72 7.50 -3.70 8.45
N GLY A 73 6.47 -4.06 7.68
CA GLY A 73 6.55 -4.13 6.22
C GLY A 73 6.86 -2.79 5.57
N PHE A 74 6.28 -1.69 6.08
CA PHE A 74 6.65 -0.33 5.66
C PHE A 74 8.15 -0.06 5.90
N GLY A 75 8.66 -0.44 7.07
CA GLY A 75 10.07 -0.26 7.42
C GLY A 75 11.03 -1.01 6.49
N HIS A 76 10.65 -2.21 6.02
CA HIS A 76 11.46 -2.95 5.05
C HIS A 76 11.53 -2.26 3.69
N LEU A 77 10.41 -1.71 3.20
CA LEU A 77 10.38 -0.97 1.94
C LEU A 77 11.12 0.37 2.04
N GLU A 78 11.01 1.05 3.18
CA GLU A 78 11.77 2.26 3.51
C GLU A 78 13.28 1.96 3.48
N ALA A 79 13.73 0.92 4.19
CA ALA A 79 15.14 0.51 4.21
C ALA A 79 15.67 0.11 2.82
N ALA A 80 14.83 -0.51 2.00
CA ALA A 80 15.16 -0.88 0.62
C ALA A 80 15.11 0.32 -0.36
N LYS A 81 14.78 1.53 0.10
CA LYS A 81 14.60 2.74 -0.73
C LYS A 81 13.59 2.53 -1.88
N ARG A 82 12.49 1.82 -1.60
CA ARG A 82 11.41 1.54 -2.56
C ARG A 82 10.09 2.22 -2.16
N PRO A 83 10.05 3.56 -2.14
CA PRO A 83 8.84 4.30 -1.81
C PRO A 83 7.74 4.10 -2.86
N ASP A 84 8.12 3.78 -4.10
CA ASP A 84 7.21 3.46 -5.21
C ASP A 84 6.41 2.16 -4.99
N LEU A 85 6.78 1.37 -4.00
CA LEU A 85 6.09 0.13 -3.60
C LEU A 85 5.31 0.28 -2.28
N MET A 86 5.10 1.50 -1.81
CA MET A 86 4.31 1.79 -0.61
C MET A 86 2.86 2.10 -1.00
N LEU A 87 1.87 1.68 -0.19
CA LEU A 87 0.45 1.94 -0.47
C LEU A 87 0.10 3.42 -0.52
N GLU A 88 0.88 4.24 0.18
CA GLU A 88 0.78 5.68 0.18
C GLU A 88 0.82 6.24 -1.24
N VAL A 89 1.58 5.65 -2.18
CA VAL A 89 1.62 6.14 -3.57
C VAL A 89 0.30 5.93 -4.30
N LEU A 90 -0.43 4.85 -3.99
CA LEU A 90 -1.75 4.62 -4.58
C LEU A 90 -2.74 5.65 -4.05
N ILE A 91 -2.75 5.89 -2.74
CA ILE A 91 -3.67 6.87 -2.12
C ILE A 91 -3.46 8.27 -2.69
N LEU A 92 -2.20 8.65 -2.94
CA LEU A 92 -1.83 9.98 -3.42
C LEU A 92 -1.95 10.15 -4.93
N ASP A 93 -2.22 9.10 -5.69
CA ASP A 93 -2.38 9.19 -7.14
C ASP A 93 -3.76 9.73 -7.51
N GLU A 94 -3.84 11.05 -7.69
CA GLU A 94 -5.07 11.75 -8.06
C GLU A 94 -5.60 11.38 -9.46
N SER A 95 -4.78 10.71 -10.30
CA SER A 95 -5.22 10.25 -11.63
C SER A 95 -6.11 9.00 -11.57
N LYS A 96 -6.14 8.32 -10.43
CA LYS A 96 -6.80 7.02 -10.27
C LYS A 96 -8.25 7.17 -9.82
N SER A 97 -9.13 6.33 -10.36
CA SER A 97 -10.56 6.43 -10.11
C SER A 97 -10.94 6.19 -8.64
N TYR A 98 -10.12 5.43 -7.91
CA TYR A 98 -10.29 5.14 -6.50
C TYR A 98 -9.78 6.24 -5.57
N HIS A 99 -9.03 7.24 -6.05
CA HIS A 99 -8.49 8.31 -5.21
C HIS A 99 -9.60 9.00 -4.39
N ARG A 100 -10.72 9.31 -5.06
CA ARG A 100 -11.91 9.93 -4.46
C ARG A 100 -12.59 9.09 -3.36
N LEU A 101 -12.25 7.82 -3.24
CA LEU A 101 -12.83 6.92 -2.23
C LEU A 101 -12.11 7.05 -0.87
N PHE A 102 -10.91 7.62 -0.83
CA PHE A 102 -10.19 7.83 0.41
C PHE A 102 -10.64 9.10 1.12
N SER A 103 -10.72 9.05 2.44
CA SER A 103 -11.04 10.23 3.24
C SER A 103 -9.89 11.25 3.20
N PRO A 104 -10.17 12.56 3.35
CA PRO A 104 -9.12 13.59 3.45
C PRO A 104 -8.05 13.26 4.49
N THR A 105 -8.45 12.79 5.67
CA THR A 105 -7.53 12.35 6.73
C THR A 105 -6.60 11.21 6.28
N THR A 106 -7.07 10.29 5.44
CA THR A 106 -6.23 9.19 4.94
C THR A 106 -5.21 9.71 3.94
N ILE A 107 -5.61 10.65 3.08
CA ILE A 107 -4.73 11.34 2.14
C ILE A 107 -3.66 12.13 2.89
N GLU A 108 -4.03 12.89 3.92
CA GLU A 108 -3.09 13.64 4.77
C GLU A 108 -2.05 12.72 5.42
N ILE A 109 -2.48 11.62 6.04
CA ILE A 109 -1.56 10.64 6.64
C ILE A 109 -0.60 10.05 5.59
N ALA A 110 -1.09 9.75 4.39
CA ALA A 110 -0.25 9.27 3.30
C ALA A 110 0.78 10.33 2.87
N ARG A 111 0.37 11.60 2.75
CA ARG A 111 1.28 12.72 2.42
C ARG A 111 2.37 12.88 3.48
N GLU A 112 1.99 12.92 4.76
CA GLU A 112 2.92 13.06 5.88
C GLU A 112 3.97 11.96 5.90
N ARG A 113 3.58 10.72 5.64
CA ARG A 113 4.50 9.58 5.57
C ARG A 113 5.48 9.68 4.41
N MET A 114 4.99 10.03 3.22
CA MET A 114 5.87 10.18 2.05
C MET A 114 6.81 11.37 2.21
N GLU A 115 6.40 12.41 2.96
CA GLU A 115 7.28 13.50 3.33
C GLU A 115 8.30 13.11 4.41
N GLU A 116 7.89 12.35 5.42
CA GLU A 116 8.80 11.78 6.42
C GLU A 116 9.87 10.89 5.77
N TYR A 117 9.45 10.03 4.83
CA TYR A 117 10.36 9.22 4.02
C TYR A 117 11.38 10.10 3.28
N ARG A 118 10.91 11.14 2.58
CA ARG A 118 11.77 12.09 1.84
C ARG A 118 12.76 12.81 2.76
N ARG A 119 12.32 13.22 3.96
CA ARG A 119 13.19 13.85 4.96
C ARG A 119 14.30 12.93 5.47
N ARG A 120 14.03 11.63 5.58
CA ARG A 120 15.00 10.62 6.04
C ARG A 120 15.93 10.10 4.95
N ASN A 121 15.48 10.20 3.70
CA ASN A 121 16.22 9.76 2.53
C ASN A 121 16.38 10.95 1.57
N PRO A 122 17.12 12.01 1.95
CA PRO A 122 17.48 13.06 1.00
C PRO A 122 18.30 12.41 -0.11
N GLY A 123 17.85 12.60 -1.35
CA GLY A 123 18.55 12.12 -2.55
C GLY A 123 19.91 12.76 -2.70
#